data_AF-A0AAW4XK21-F1
#
_entry.id   AF-A0AAW4XK21-F1
#
_cell.length_a   1.000
_cell.length_b   1.000
_cell.length_c   1.000
_cell.angle_alpha   90.00
_cell.angle_beta   90.00
_cell.angle_gamma   90.00
#
_symmetry.space_group_name_H-M   'P 1'
#
loop_
_entity.id
_entity.type
_entity.pdbx_description
1 polymer ?
#
loop_
_entity_poly.entity_id
_entity_poly.type
_entity_poly.pdbx_seq_one_letter_code
_entity_poly.pdbx_strand_id
1 'polypeptide(L)'
;MSAHTVTRPLTVGDRTSSEPRTVADVLTGSGAVAPPNSPVLGALAVASLVSPVPGGVPTGFDWNAHDPVSVSDVVSADTVITRVSGRTARRYIRLVDRAGAVRESGTETWTFDDEQPAVPELDFCAPAWGALLAEILSEDREFTSSLSTWDGTIGLRSGETELHLRIYKGRIVDVTRRTPHGATFTFVAPDHAWADLVLSEENDFMRRAIRGEFSSTGDGYEYLRLTKPLNTIIGHARALARKARS
;
A
#
# COMPACT_ATOMS: atom_id res chain seq x y z
N MET A 1 23.47 -30.74 -9.95
CA MET A 1 23.25 -29.52 -10.76
C MET A 1 21.94 -28.92 -10.31
N SER A 2 21.98 -28.00 -9.34
CA SER A 2 20.77 -27.36 -8.82
C SER A 2 20.26 -26.38 -9.88
N ALA A 3 19.01 -26.57 -10.31
CA ALA A 3 18.32 -25.58 -11.11
C ALA A 3 18.26 -24.29 -10.29
N HIS A 4 18.97 -23.25 -10.72
CA HIS A 4 18.72 -21.90 -10.25
C HIS A 4 17.33 -21.53 -10.75
N THR A 5 16.31 -21.75 -9.93
CA THR A 5 15.02 -21.11 -10.11
C THR A 5 15.29 -19.62 -10.06
N VAL A 6 15.20 -18.97 -11.23
CA VAL A 6 15.32 -17.51 -11.32
C VAL A 6 14.05 -16.96 -10.68
N THR A 7 14.12 -16.72 -9.38
CA THR A 7 13.05 -16.06 -8.64
C THR A 7 13.07 -14.60 -9.07
N ARG A 8 12.00 -14.15 -9.74
CA ARG A 8 11.79 -12.74 -10.05
C ARG A 8 11.93 -11.91 -8.76
N PRO A 9 12.63 -10.76 -8.80
CA PRO A 9 12.77 -9.90 -7.63
C PRO A 9 11.40 -9.42 -7.13
N LEU A 10 11.22 -9.47 -5.82
CA LEU A 10 9.99 -9.07 -5.14
C LEU A 10 9.75 -7.58 -5.35
N THR A 11 8.57 -7.21 -5.83
CA THR A 11 8.24 -5.82 -6.16
C THR A 11 6.92 -5.39 -5.52
N VAL A 12 6.84 -4.13 -5.07
CA VAL A 12 5.58 -3.54 -4.60
C VAL A 12 4.51 -3.64 -5.68
N GLY A 13 3.34 -4.14 -5.31
CA GLY A 13 2.22 -4.40 -6.21
C GLY A 13 2.17 -5.81 -6.78
N ASP A 14 3.14 -6.69 -6.48
CA ASP A 14 3.03 -8.11 -6.83
C ASP A 14 1.85 -8.72 -6.06
N ARG A 15 0.96 -9.38 -6.80
CA ARG A 15 -0.30 -9.93 -6.30
C ARG A 15 -0.40 -11.42 -6.48
N THR A 16 -1.06 -12.07 -5.55
CA THR A 16 -1.50 -13.46 -5.67
C THR A 16 -2.94 -13.56 -5.20
N SER A 17 -3.67 -14.52 -5.73
CA SER A 17 -5.01 -14.87 -5.28
C SER A 17 -5.08 -16.39 -5.15
N SER A 18 -5.68 -16.89 -4.07
CA SER A 18 -5.93 -18.31 -3.90
C SER A 18 -7.27 -18.70 -4.51
N GLU A 19 -7.41 -19.96 -4.90
CA GLU A 19 -8.73 -20.51 -5.22
C GLU A 19 -9.65 -20.47 -3.99
N PRO A 20 -10.97 -20.25 -4.17
CA PRO A 20 -11.93 -20.30 -3.08
C PRO A 20 -12.01 -21.69 -2.45
N ARG A 21 -11.91 -21.78 -1.12
CA ARG A 21 -12.02 -23.04 -0.38
C ARG A 21 -12.82 -22.86 0.91
N THR A 22 -13.46 -23.93 1.35
CA THR A 22 -14.12 -23.95 2.67
C THR A 22 -13.07 -23.83 3.77
N VAL A 23 -13.29 -22.99 4.77
CA VAL A 23 -12.38 -22.83 5.92
C VAL A 23 -12.09 -24.17 6.59
N ALA A 24 -13.11 -25.01 6.80
CA ALA A 24 -12.93 -26.36 7.36
C ALA A 24 -11.96 -27.23 6.54
N ASP A 25 -12.06 -27.22 5.21
CA ASP A 25 -11.21 -28.03 4.32
C ASP A 25 -9.76 -27.54 4.35
N VAL A 26 -9.56 -26.23 4.47
CA VAL A 26 -8.25 -25.60 4.57
C VAL A 26 -7.58 -25.99 5.87
N LEU A 27 -8.27 -25.84 7.01
CA LEU A 27 -7.75 -26.16 8.34
C LEU A 27 -7.46 -27.65 8.50
N THR A 28 -8.37 -28.51 8.03
CA THR A 28 -8.18 -29.97 8.04
C THR A 28 -6.98 -30.35 7.18
N GLY A 29 -6.85 -29.77 5.98
CA GLY A 29 -5.73 -30.03 5.08
C GLY A 29 -4.37 -29.61 5.62
N SER A 30 -4.31 -28.59 6.47
CA SER A 30 -3.07 -28.13 7.13
C SER A 30 -2.82 -28.75 8.50
N GLY A 31 -3.77 -29.55 9.02
CA GLY A 31 -3.72 -30.10 10.37
C GLY A 31 -3.88 -29.05 11.47
N ALA A 32 -4.34 -27.84 11.13
CA ALA A 32 -4.60 -26.78 12.10
C ALA A 32 -5.88 -27.05 12.88
N VAL A 33 -5.82 -26.91 14.20
CA VAL A 33 -6.97 -27.08 15.10
C VAL A 33 -7.19 -25.79 15.86
N ALA A 34 -8.40 -25.26 15.77
CA ALA A 34 -8.85 -24.11 16.55
C ALA A 34 -10.30 -24.35 17.02
N PRO A 35 -10.71 -23.75 18.15
CA PRO A 35 -12.10 -23.78 18.57
C PRO A 35 -13.02 -23.22 17.48
N PRO A 36 -14.24 -23.77 17.32
CA PRO A 36 -15.26 -23.16 16.47
C PRO A 36 -15.48 -21.69 16.84
N ASN A 37 -15.67 -20.82 15.85
CA ASN A 37 -15.87 -19.37 15.99
C ASN A 37 -14.69 -18.62 16.64
N SER A 38 -13.48 -19.19 16.62
CA SER A 38 -12.30 -18.50 17.10
C SER A 38 -11.91 -17.36 16.13
N PRO A 39 -11.55 -16.16 16.62
CA PRO A 39 -11.15 -15.03 15.77
C PRO A 39 -9.81 -15.28 15.04
N VAL A 40 -9.13 -16.41 15.29
CA VAL A 40 -7.90 -16.79 14.58
C VAL A 40 -8.14 -17.74 13.41
N LEU A 41 -9.39 -18.16 13.14
CA LEU A 41 -9.71 -19.10 12.05
C LEU A 41 -9.26 -18.54 10.69
N GLY A 42 -9.54 -17.27 10.40
CA GLY A 42 -9.12 -16.63 9.16
C GLY A 42 -7.60 -16.57 9.02
N ALA A 43 -6.89 -16.20 10.09
CA ALA A 43 -5.42 -16.20 10.12
C ALA A 43 -4.82 -17.59 9.81
N LEU A 44 -5.36 -18.64 10.42
CA LEU A 44 -4.90 -20.02 10.17
C LEU A 44 -5.23 -20.49 8.75
N ALA A 45 -6.40 -20.09 8.22
CA ALA A 45 -6.77 -20.38 6.84
C ALA A 45 -5.80 -19.71 5.85
N VAL A 46 -5.44 -18.43 6.08
CA VAL A 46 -4.48 -17.69 5.26
C VAL A 46 -3.12 -18.39 5.18
N ALA A 47 -2.60 -18.88 6.31
CA ALA A 47 -1.31 -19.59 6.35
C ALA A 47 -1.27 -20.83 5.43
N SER A 48 -2.44 -21.37 5.08
CA SER A 48 -2.58 -22.55 4.20
C SER A 48 -3.00 -22.18 2.78
N LEU A 49 -3.71 -21.06 2.58
CA LEU A 49 -4.18 -20.57 1.29
C LEU A 49 -3.11 -19.79 0.52
N VAL A 50 -2.22 -19.11 1.24
CA VAL A 50 -1.26 -18.18 0.68
C VAL A 50 0.13 -18.79 0.68
N SER A 51 0.78 -18.82 -0.49
CA SER A 51 2.17 -19.27 -0.57
C SER A 51 3.11 -18.31 0.20
N PRO A 52 4.14 -18.82 0.88
CA PRO A 52 5.17 -17.99 1.49
C PRO A 52 5.84 -17.05 0.48
N VAL A 53 6.35 -15.91 0.96
CA VAL A 53 7.15 -15.02 0.11
C VAL A 53 8.50 -15.70 -0.19
N PRO A 54 8.86 -15.95 -1.46
CA PRO A 54 10.08 -16.69 -1.80
C PRO A 54 11.33 -16.03 -1.23
N GLY A 55 12.17 -16.83 -0.55
CA GLY A 55 13.43 -16.34 0.07
C GLY A 55 13.25 -15.50 1.33
N GLY A 56 12.02 -15.23 1.76
CA GLY A 56 11.72 -14.51 2.98
C GLY A 56 11.43 -15.44 4.16
N VAL A 57 11.78 -14.98 5.37
CA VAL A 57 11.35 -15.57 6.64
C VAL A 57 10.30 -14.65 7.28
N PRO A 58 9.12 -15.16 7.67
CA PRO A 58 8.11 -14.33 8.31
C PRO A 58 8.57 -13.95 9.72
N THR A 59 8.47 -12.66 10.06
CA THR A 59 8.93 -12.11 11.36
C THR A 59 7.86 -11.33 12.09
N GLY A 60 6.77 -10.97 11.43
CA GLY A 60 5.64 -10.28 12.05
C GLY A 60 4.34 -10.58 11.33
N PHE A 61 3.25 -10.60 12.08
CA PHE A 61 1.91 -10.79 11.55
C PHE A 61 0.92 -10.00 12.40
N ASP A 62 0.24 -9.06 11.76
CA ASP A 62 -0.86 -8.30 12.35
C ASP A 62 -2.15 -8.67 11.62
N TRP A 63 -3.19 -9.02 12.37
CA TRP A 63 -4.41 -9.59 11.83
C TRP A 63 -5.64 -8.96 12.47
N ASN A 64 -6.58 -8.55 11.62
CA ASN A 64 -7.83 -7.95 12.02
C ASN A 64 -9.00 -8.80 11.52
N ALA A 65 -9.67 -9.43 12.48
CA ALA A 65 -10.89 -10.19 12.26
C ALA A 65 -12.12 -9.29 12.54
N HIS A 66 -12.34 -8.28 11.69
CA HIS A 66 -13.46 -7.35 11.86
C HIS A 66 -14.82 -8.02 11.63
N ASP A 67 -14.87 -9.04 10.78
CA ASP A 67 -16.02 -9.93 10.57
C ASP A 67 -15.53 -11.39 10.50
N PRO A 68 -15.31 -12.03 11.68
CA PRO A 68 -14.65 -13.34 11.74
C PRO A 68 -15.34 -14.41 10.91
N VAL A 69 -14.56 -15.16 10.15
CA VAL A 69 -15.04 -16.27 9.33
C VAL A 69 -15.39 -17.48 10.19
N SER A 70 -16.40 -18.21 9.74
CA SER A 70 -16.80 -19.49 10.32
C SER A 70 -16.21 -20.66 9.55
N VAL A 71 -16.16 -21.84 10.17
CA VAL A 71 -15.63 -23.06 9.53
C VAL A 71 -16.39 -23.48 8.26
N SER A 72 -17.66 -23.08 8.13
CA SER A 72 -18.50 -23.32 6.96
C SER A 72 -18.31 -22.29 5.83
N ASP A 73 -17.62 -21.18 6.09
CA ASP A 73 -17.47 -20.13 5.10
C ASP A 73 -16.54 -20.60 3.98
N VAL A 74 -16.83 -20.12 2.76
CA VAL A 74 -15.98 -20.34 1.59
C VAL A 74 -15.29 -19.05 1.26
N VAL A 75 -13.96 -19.08 1.29
CA VAL A 75 -13.11 -17.90 1.22
C VAL A 75 -11.95 -18.10 0.25
N SER A 76 -11.50 -17.00 -0.35
CA SER A 76 -10.22 -16.89 -1.04
C SER A 76 -9.34 -15.86 -0.31
N ALA A 77 -8.02 -15.99 -0.48
CA ALA A 77 -7.06 -15.03 0.05
C ALA A 77 -6.41 -14.26 -1.11
N ASP A 78 -6.53 -12.94 -1.07
CA ASP A 78 -5.84 -12.03 -1.98
C ASP A 78 -4.68 -11.37 -1.25
N THR A 79 -3.52 -11.30 -1.92
CA THR A 79 -2.35 -10.65 -1.36
C THR A 79 -1.76 -9.61 -2.29
N VAL A 80 -1.10 -8.62 -1.70
CA VAL A 80 -0.31 -7.62 -2.41
C VAL A 80 0.93 -7.26 -1.60
N ILE A 81 2.10 -7.25 -2.25
CA ILE A 81 3.31 -6.68 -1.64
C ILE A 81 3.14 -5.17 -1.57
N THR A 82 3.19 -4.60 -0.39
CA THR A 82 2.92 -3.17 -0.17
C THR A 82 4.18 -2.36 0.09
N ARG A 83 5.27 -3.02 0.51
CA ARG A 83 6.58 -2.38 0.68
C ARG A 83 7.71 -3.39 0.52
N VAL A 84 8.80 -2.95 -0.07
CA VAL A 84 10.10 -3.65 -0.11
C VAL A 84 11.17 -2.61 0.22
N SER A 85 11.90 -2.81 1.32
CA SER A 85 12.90 -1.85 1.81
C SER A 85 14.03 -2.57 2.50
N GLY A 86 15.25 -2.45 1.96
CA GLY A 86 16.44 -3.14 2.47
C GLY A 86 16.19 -4.64 2.54
N ARG A 87 16.30 -5.22 3.73
CA ARG A 87 16.11 -6.67 3.97
C ARG A 87 14.69 -7.02 4.42
N THR A 88 13.72 -6.13 4.22
CA THR A 88 12.34 -6.32 4.70
C THR A 88 11.32 -6.14 3.59
N ALA A 89 10.23 -6.91 3.65
CA ALA A 89 9.05 -6.68 2.83
C ALA A 89 7.78 -6.78 3.67
N ARG A 90 6.75 -6.04 3.27
CA ARG A 90 5.41 -6.12 3.85
C ARG A 90 4.43 -6.62 2.80
N ARG A 91 3.57 -7.55 3.20
CA ARG A 91 2.50 -8.10 2.37
C ARG A 91 1.17 -7.88 3.06
N TYR A 92 0.26 -7.20 2.39
CA TYR A 92 -1.12 -7.08 2.85
C TYR A 92 -1.94 -8.24 2.31
N ILE A 93 -2.82 -8.78 3.14
CA ILE A 93 -3.65 -9.95 2.87
C ILE A 93 -5.10 -9.61 3.19
N ARG A 94 -6.01 -10.00 2.30
CA ARG A 94 -7.46 -9.95 2.51
C ARG A 94 -8.03 -11.35 2.38
N LEU A 95 -8.89 -11.72 3.32
CA LEU A 95 -9.74 -12.88 3.21
C LEU A 95 -11.10 -12.43 2.68
N VAL A 96 -11.49 -12.97 1.54
CA VAL A 96 -12.65 -12.51 0.77
C VAL A 96 -13.65 -13.66 0.65
N ASP A 97 -14.94 -13.37 0.81
CA ASP A 97 -16.00 -14.35 0.59
C ASP A 97 -16.39 -14.49 -0.89
N ARG A 98 -17.33 -15.38 -1.18
CA ARG A 98 -17.87 -15.58 -2.54
C ARG A 98 -18.56 -14.35 -3.14
N ALA A 99 -19.05 -13.43 -2.31
CA ALA A 99 -19.68 -12.19 -2.77
C ALA A 99 -18.65 -11.09 -3.06
N GLY A 100 -17.37 -11.33 -2.80
CA GLY A 100 -16.30 -10.34 -2.94
C GLY A 100 -16.16 -9.42 -1.73
N ALA A 101 -16.84 -9.71 -0.61
CA ALA A 101 -16.72 -8.91 0.59
C ALA A 101 -15.49 -9.33 1.40
N VAL A 102 -14.71 -8.35 1.86
CA VAL A 102 -13.56 -8.59 2.73
C VAL A 102 -14.07 -8.89 4.14
N ARG A 103 -13.86 -10.13 4.60
CA ARG A 103 -14.28 -10.61 5.93
C ARG A 103 -13.22 -10.32 6.99
N GLU A 104 -11.96 -10.53 6.63
CA GLU A 104 -10.81 -10.32 7.51
C GLU A 104 -9.61 -9.82 6.70
N SER A 105 -8.64 -9.19 7.35
CA SER A 105 -7.41 -8.76 6.67
C SER A 105 -6.24 -8.62 7.63
N GLY A 106 -5.03 -8.57 7.08
CA GLY A 106 -3.84 -8.38 7.89
C GLY A 106 -2.60 -8.06 7.08
N THR A 107 -1.51 -7.81 7.79
CA THR A 107 -0.20 -7.53 7.20
C THR A 107 0.84 -8.48 7.76
N GLU A 108 1.54 -9.16 6.87
CA GLU A 108 2.74 -9.90 7.19
C GLU A 108 3.99 -9.05 6.95
N THR A 109 4.99 -9.25 7.80
CA THR A 109 6.34 -8.73 7.63
C THR A 109 7.31 -9.89 7.41
N TRP A 110 8.13 -9.77 6.39
CA TRP A 110 9.09 -10.77 5.96
C TRP A 110 10.50 -10.16 5.99
N THR A 111 11.50 -10.95 6.39
CA THR A 111 12.93 -10.58 6.36
C THR A 111 13.71 -11.48 5.43
N PHE A 112 14.76 -10.94 4.81
CA PHE A 112 15.59 -11.63 3.84
C PHE A 112 17.06 -11.64 4.26
N ASP A 113 17.79 -12.65 3.79
CA ASP A 113 19.24 -12.78 4.00
C ASP A 113 20.03 -11.72 3.22
N ASP A 114 19.53 -11.27 2.08
CA ASP A 114 20.16 -10.21 1.28
C ASP A 114 19.24 -9.00 1.13
N GLU A 115 19.85 -7.84 0.91
CA GLU A 115 19.11 -6.63 0.56
C GLU A 115 18.34 -6.84 -0.74
N GLN A 116 17.05 -6.51 -0.71
CA GLN A 116 16.20 -6.55 -1.87
C GLN A 116 16.48 -5.32 -2.76
N PRO A 117 16.43 -5.48 -4.09
CA PRO A 117 16.63 -4.35 -5.00
C PRO A 117 15.65 -3.21 -4.70
N ALA A 118 16.19 -2.01 -4.48
CA ALA A 118 15.37 -0.82 -4.27
C ALA A 118 14.75 -0.37 -5.59
N VAL A 119 13.45 -0.06 -5.57
CA VAL A 119 12.71 0.54 -6.68
C VAL A 119 12.05 1.82 -6.17
N PRO A 120 12.80 2.96 -6.16
CA PRO A 120 12.33 4.20 -5.55
C PRO A 120 10.99 4.69 -6.09
N GLU A 121 10.66 4.42 -7.36
CA GLU A 121 9.39 4.77 -8.01
C GLU A 121 8.17 4.10 -7.36
N LEU A 122 8.38 3.02 -6.62
CA LEU A 122 7.33 2.25 -5.93
C LEU A 122 7.42 2.34 -4.40
N ASP A 123 8.42 3.03 -3.84
CA ASP A 123 8.56 3.21 -2.40
C ASP A 123 7.77 4.43 -1.92
N PHE A 124 6.44 4.31 -1.99
CA PHE A 124 5.51 5.41 -1.78
C PHE A 124 5.75 6.15 -0.45
N CYS A 125 5.75 7.48 -0.53
CA CYS A 125 6.02 8.39 0.59
C CYS A 125 7.43 8.29 1.19
N ALA A 126 8.36 7.55 0.59
CA ALA A 126 9.78 7.63 0.98
C ALA A 126 10.44 8.90 0.40
N PRO A 127 11.52 9.41 1.02
CA PRO A 127 12.23 10.59 0.52
C PRO A 127 12.75 10.44 -0.92
N ALA A 128 13.29 9.28 -1.30
CA ALA A 128 13.79 9.03 -2.65
C ALA A 128 12.65 9.08 -3.70
N TRP A 129 11.51 8.46 -3.39
CA TRP A 129 10.29 8.57 -4.18
C TRP A 129 9.81 10.02 -4.28
N GLY A 130 9.82 10.74 -3.16
CA GLY A 130 9.43 12.15 -3.09
C GLY A 130 10.29 13.07 -3.95
N ALA A 131 11.58 12.81 -4.04
CA ALA A 131 12.50 13.56 -4.89
C ALA A 131 12.17 13.36 -6.37
N LEU A 132 11.93 12.12 -6.80
CA LEU A 132 11.50 11.80 -8.17
C LEU A 132 10.17 12.47 -8.52
N LEU A 133 9.21 12.41 -7.59
CA LEU A 133 7.91 13.06 -7.75
C LEU A 133 8.06 14.58 -7.85
N ALA A 134 8.90 15.20 -7.02
CA ALA A 134 9.12 16.64 -7.03
C ALA A 134 9.76 17.14 -8.33
N GLU A 135 10.71 16.37 -8.89
CA GLU A 135 11.33 16.65 -10.18
C GLU A 135 10.27 16.71 -11.29
N ILE A 136 9.44 15.67 -11.41
CA ILE A 136 8.39 15.62 -12.44
C ILE A 136 7.33 16.71 -12.24
N LEU A 137 6.90 16.95 -11.00
CA LEU A 137 5.93 18.00 -10.70
C LEU A 137 6.46 19.41 -11.01
N SER A 138 7.77 19.62 -10.96
CA SER A 138 8.38 20.91 -11.29
C SER A 138 8.25 21.27 -12.77
N GLU A 139 8.11 20.26 -13.64
CA GLU A 139 7.89 20.41 -15.08
C GLU A 139 6.40 20.56 -15.44
N ASP A 140 5.49 20.27 -14.50
CA ASP A 140 4.05 20.36 -14.71
C ASP A 140 3.54 21.81 -14.53
N ARG A 141 3.15 22.42 -15.65
CA ARG A 141 2.62 23.79 -15.67
C ARG A 141 1.28 23.92 -14.94
N GLU A 142 0.43 22.91 -14.98
CA GLU A 142 -0.86 22.92 -14.30
C GLU A 142 -0.67 22.86 -12.77
N PHE A 143 0.23 22.00 -12.30
CA PHE A 143 0.62 21.94 -10.90
C PHE A 143 1.18 23.28 -10.41
N THR A 144 2.22 23.79 -11.08
CA THR A 144 2.91 25.03 -10.68
C THR A 144 1.97 26.24 -10.69
N SER A 145 1.11 26.37 -11.70
CA SER A 145 0.15 27.49 -11.78
C SER A 145 -0.95 27.40 -10.72
N SER A 146 -1.47 26.20 -10.45
CA SER A 146 -2.53 25.97 -9.45
C SER A 146 -2.12 26.33 -8.02
N LEU A 147 -0.82 26.30 -7.73
CA LEU A 147 -0.24 26.59 -6.42
C LEU A 147 0.54 27.91 -6.38
N SER A 148 0.47 28.73 -7.43
CA SER A 148 1.26 29.96 -7.59
C SER A 148 1.06 31.01 -6.48
N THR A 149 -0.09 31.01 -5.82
CA THR A 149 -0.42 31.90 -4.69
C THR A 149 -0.46 31.16 -3.35
N TRP A 150 -0.01 29.91 -3.32
CA TRP A 150 -0.07 29.05 -2.14
C TRP A 150 1.32 28.77 -1.60
N ASP A 151 1.46 28.94 -0.28
CA ASP A 151 2.66 28.64 0.47
C ASP A 151 2.28 27.71 1.62
N GLY A 152 2.98 26.58 1.74
CA GLY A 152 2.63 25.59 2.76
C GLY A 152 3.38 24.29 2.60
N THR A 153 2.91 23.26 3.30
CA THR A 153 3.51 21.93 3.23
C THR A 153 2.41 20.89 3.06
N ILE A 154 2.50 20.07 2.02
CA ILE A 154 1.60 18.94 1.80
C ILE A 154 2.29 17.69 2.33
N GLY A 155 1.67 17.02 3.30
CA GLY A 155 2.08 15.70 3.77
C GLY A 155 1.45 14.60 2.92
N LEU A 156 2.21 13.56 2.62
CA LEU A 156 1.74 12.32 2.00
C LEU A 156 2.17 11.17 2.91
N ARG A 157 1.21 10.37 3.39
CA ARG A 157 1.51 9.25 4.29
C ARG A 157 0.98 7.93 3.73
N SER A 158 1.87 6.96 3.62
CA SER A 158 1.61 5.55 3.32
C SER A 158 1.93 4.71 4.55
N GLY A 159 0.89 4.25 5.25
CA GLY A 159 1.06 3.54 6.53
C GLY A 159 1.85 4.40 7.52
N GLU A 160 3.03 3.92 7.92
CA GLU A 160 3.92 4.60 8.87
C GLU A 160 4.94 5.54 8.18
N THR A 161 5.02 5.51 6.85
CA THR A 161 5.99 6.32 6.08
C THR A 161 5.34 7.61 5.62
N GLU A 162 5.90 8.74 6.03
CA GLU A 162 5.41 10.07 5.70
C GLU A 162 6.48 10.93 5.03
N LEU A 163 6.03 11.66 4.01
CA LEU A 163 6.78 12.62 3.22
C LEU A 163 6.10 13.98 3.28
N HIS A 164 6.87 15.04 3.41
CA HIS A 164 6.42 16.42 3.33
C HIS A 164 7.00 17.07 2.06
N LEU A 165 6.12 17.60 1.23
CA LEU A 165 6.45 18.46 0.10
C LEU A 165 6.26 19.91 0.52
N ARG A 166 7.37 20.64 0.71
CA ARG A 166 7.33 22.07 1.04
C ARG A 166 7.19 22.86 -0.24
N ILE A 167 6.15 23.68 -0.32
CA ILE A 167 5.81 24.43 -1.53
C ILE A 167 5.83 25.91 -1.22
N TYR A 168 6.46 26.65 -2.12
CA TYR A 168 6.46 28.11 -2.12
C TYR A 168 6.11 28.59 -3.52
N LYS A 169 5.00 29.32 -3.67
CA LYS A 169 4.52 29.89 -4.93
C LYS A 169 4.55 28.89 -6.10
N GLY A 170 4.01 27.70 -5.85
CA GLY A 170 3.89 26.63 -6.85
C GLY A 170 5.16 25.84 -7.12
N ARG A 171 6.26 26.08 -6.39
CA ARG A 171 7.49 25.31 -6.50
C ARG A 171 7.69 24.45 -5.26
N ILE A 172 8.02 23.18 -5.46
CA ILE A 172 8.50 22.33 -4.37
C ILE A 172 9.94 22.77 -4.06
N VAL A 173 10.14 23.36 -2.90
CA VAL A 173 11.45 23.91 -2.48
C VAL A 173 12.25 22.92 -1.65
N ASP A 174 11.59 21.90 -1.09
CA ASP A 174 12.21 20.92 -0.20
C ASP A 174 11.30 19.68 -0.06
N VAL A 175 11.94 18.52 0.07
CA VAL A 175 11.31 17.20 0.22
C VAL A 175 11.92 16.54 1.45
N THR A 176 11.13 16.38 2.51
CA THR A 176 11.64 15.94 3.82
C THR A 176 10.65 15.02 4.51
N ARG A 177 11.07 14.28 5.55
CA ARG A 177 10.16 13.47 6.37
C ARG A 177 9.33 14.31 7.34
N ARG A 178 9.88 15.45 7.78
CA ARG A 178 9.26 16.33 8.77
C ARG A 178 9.69 17.77 8.55
N THR A 179 8.80 18.68 8.90
CA THR A 179 9.03 20.13 8.88
C THR A 179 8.81 20.70 10.28
N PRO A 180 9.44 21.83 10.65
CA PRO A 180 9.35 22.38 12.01
C PRO A 180 7.92 22.60 12.53
N HIS A 181 6.99 22.97 11.63
CA HIS A 181 5.57 23.21 11.96
C HIS A 181 4.65 22.06 11.51
N GLY A 182 5.20 20.95 11.03
CA GLY A 182 4.42 19.89 10.39
C GLY A 182 3.89 20.30 9.01
N ALA A 183 3.08 19.41 8.43
CA ALA A 183 2.38 19.68 7.18
C ALA A 183 1.14 20.55 7.45
N THR A 184 0.77 21.42 6.49
CA THR A 184 -0.49 22.17 6.50
C THR A 184 -1.67 21.20 6.55
N PHE A 185 -1.60 20.17 5.71
CA PHE A 185 -2.41 18.96 5.85
C PHE A 185 -1.59 17.75 5.38
N THR A 186 -1.94 16.57 5.87
CA THR A 186 -1.40 15.29 5.39
C THR A 186 -2.52 14.48 4.76
N PHE A 187 -2.32 14.03 3.52
CA PHE A 187 -3.13 12.99 2.89
C PHE A 187 -2.66 11.61 3.37
N VAL A 188 -3.56 10.86 3.99
CA VAL A 188 -3.24 9.62 4.71
C VAL A 188 -3.99 8.45 4.09
N ALA A 189 -3.25 7.40 3.75
CA ALA A 189 -3.80 6.12 3.32
C ALA A 189 -2.94 4.95 3.82
N PRO A 190 -3.52 3.76 4.06
CA PRO A 190 -2.74 2.58 4.36
C PRO A 190 -1.93 2.13 3.14
N ASP A 191 -0.85 1.37 3.36
CA ASP A 191 0.09 0.98 2.28
C ASP A 191 -0.59 0.25 1.11
N HIS A 192 -1.57 -0.62 1.40
CA HIS A 192 -2.30 -1.33 0.36
C HIS A 192 -3.19 -0.41 -0.48
N ALA A 193 -3.77 0.63 0.12
CA ALA A 193 -4.60 1.58 -0.60
C ALA A 193 -3.75 2.47 -1.52
N TRP A 194 -2.52 2.82 -1.11
CA TRP A 194 -1.54 3.44 -2.01
C TRP A 194 -1.18 2.54 -3.19
N ALA A 195 -0.83 1.27 -2.92
CA ALA A 195 -0.53 0.31 -3.98
C ALA A 195 -1.71 0.12 -4.94
N ASP A 196 -2.93 0.00 -4.42
CA ASP A 196 -4.14 -0.11 -5.26
C ASP A 196 -4.40 1.18 -6.06
N LEU A 197 -4.27 2.35 -5.44
CA LEU A 197 -4.52 3.65 -6.07
C LEU A 197 -3.49 3.95 -7.17
N VAL A 198 -2.22 3.66 -6.94
CA VAL A 198 -1.14 4.05 -7.84
C VAL A 198 -0.98 3.05 -8.99
N LEU A 199 -1.29 1.78 -8.75
CA LEU A 199 -1.09 0.70 -9.73
C LEU A 199 -2.36 0.30 -10.49
N SER A 200 -3.54 0.85 -10.16
CA SER A 200 -4.76 0.57 -10.92
C SER A 200 -4.65 1.04 -12.37
N GLU A 201 -5.40 0.42 -13.27
CA GLU A 201 -5.45 0.81 -14.69
C GLU A 201 -6.06 2.20 -14.86
N GLU A 202 -7.14 2.50 -14.12
CA GLU A 202 -7.87 3.77 -14.19
C GLU A 202 -7.47 4.73 -13.07
N ASN A 203 -7.42 6.04 -13.37
CA ASN A 203 -7.28 7.04 -12.32
C ASN A 203 -8.66 7.30 -11.69
N ASP A 204 -8.97 6.55 -10.65
CA ASP A 204 -10.21 6.62 -9.88
C ASP A 204 -10.03 7.33 -8.52
N PHE A 205 -8.94 8.09 -8.35
CA PHE A 205 -8.58 8.80 -7.12
C PHE A 205 -9.77 9.54 -6.49
N MET A 206 -10.44 10.40 -7.28
CA MET A 206 -11.55 11.20 -6.79
C MET A 206 -12.74 10.35 -6.32
N ARG A 207 -13.02 9.23 -7.01
CA ARG A 207 -14.09 8.30 -6.64
C ARG A 207 -13.78 7.62 -5.30
N ARG A 208 -12.54 7.19 -5.10
CA ARG A 208 -12.05 6.55 -3.86
C ARG A 208 -12.01 7.53 -2.68
N ALA A 209 -11.59 8.77 -2.92
CA ALA A 209 -11.60 9.82 -1.91
C ALA A 209 -13.04 10.11 -1.41
N ILE A 210 -14.03 10.20 -2.31
CA ILE A 210 -15.44 10.39 -1.95
C ILE A 210 -16.00 9.21 -1.14
N ARG A 211 -15.53 7.98 -1.40
CA ARG A 211 -15.90 6.77 -0.64
C ARG A 211 -15.24 6.68 0.74
N GLY A 212 -14.33 7.61 1.08
CA GLY A 212 -13.63 7.60 2.35
C GLY A 212 -12.50 6.58 2.44
N GLU A 213 -11.96 6.10 1.30
CA GLU A 213 -10.80 5.19 1.29
C GLU A 213 -9.51 5.88 1.79
N PHE A 214 -9.52 7.21 1.84
CA PHE A 214 -8.42 8.04 2.30
C PHE A 214 -8.92 9.01 3.37
N SER A 215 -7.99 9.47 4.19
CA SER A 215 -8.26 10.48 5.20
C SER A 215 -7.30 11.65 5.06
N SER A 216 -7.62 12.76 5.72
CA SER A 216 -6.75 13.92 5.83
C SER A 216 -6.61 14.33 7.30
N THR A 217 -5.41 14.74 7.70
CA THR A 217 -5.16 15.37 9.00
C THR A 217 -4.63 16.79 8.82
N GLY A 218 -4.89 17.70 9.76
CA GLY A 218 -4.47 19.10 9.66
C GLY A 218 -5.60 20.01 9.18
N ASP A 219 -5.29 20.98 8.33
CA ASP A 219 -6.26 21.95 7.81
C ASP A 219 -7.15 21.32 6.73
N GLY A 220 -8.39 20.98 7.12
CA GLY A 220 -9.38 20.40 6.21
C GLY A 220 -9.87 21.36 5.13
N TYR A 221 -9.85 22.68 5.38
CA TYR A 221 -10.22 23.67 4.36
C TYR A 221 -9.16 23.72 3.26
N GLU A 222 -7.89 23.73 3.64
CA GLU A 222 -6.77 23.67 2.68
C GLU A 222 -6.74 22.33 1.93
N TYR A 223 -7.04 21.21 2.57
CA TYR A 223 -7.21 19.92 1.88
C TYR A 223 -8.27 19.98 0.75
N LEU A 224 -9.45 20.53 1.04
CA LEU A 224 -10.53 20.67 0.04
C LEU A 224 -10.14 21.63 -1.08
N ARG A 225 -9.47 22.74 -0.74
CA ARG A 225 -8.97 23.70 -1.73
C ARG A 225 -7.90 23.09 -2.64
N LEU A 226 -7.07 22.19 -2.12
CA LEU A 226 -5.94 21.58 -2.84
C LEU A 226 -6.24 20.20 -3.42
N THR A 227 -7.51 19.82 -3.53
CA THR A 227 -7.91 18.52 -4.11
C THR A 227 -7.47 18.38 -5.57
N LYS A 228 -7.50 19.45 -6.36
CA LYS A 228 -7.00 19.45 -7.75
C LYS A 228 -5.48 19.23 -7.83
N PRO A 229 -4.64 20.02 -7.13
CA PRO A 229 -3.20 19.73 -7.01
C PRO A 229 -2.90 18.30 -6.53
N LEU A 230 -3.67 17.79 -5.57
CA LEU A 230 -3.51 16.43 -5.06
C LEU A 230 -3.81 15.38 -6.15
N ASN A 231 -4.85 15.58 -6.97
CA ASN A 231 -5.11 14.70 -8.11
C ASN A 231 -3.95 14.72 -9.14
N THR A 232 -3.31 15.87 -9.36
CA THR A 232 -2.09 15.96 -10.20
C THR A 232 -0.92 15.20 -9.59
N ILE A 233 -0.69 15.34 -8.28
CA ILE A 233 0.32 14.57 -7.54
C ILE A 233 0.10 13.06 -7.72
N ILE A 234 -1.13 12.58 -7.53
CA ILE A 234 -1.48 11.16 -7.70
C ILE A 234 -1.32 10.72 -9.15
N GLY A 235 -1.66 11.57 -10.13
CA GLY A 235 -1.43 11.31 -11.55
C GLY A 235 0.04 11.04 -11.87
N HIS A 236 0.96 11.85 -11.35
CA HIS A 236 2.41 11.67 -11.53
C HIS A 236 2.97 10.48 -10.75
N ALA A 237 2.47 10.23 -9.54
CA ALA A 237 2.79 9.02 -8.79
C ALA A 237 2.45 7.74 -9.60
N ARG A 238 1.29 7.72 -10.27
CA ARG A 238 0.87 6.63 -11.17
C ARG A 238 1.78 6.50 -12.38
N ALA A 239 2.19 7.61 -12.98
CA ALA A 239 3.10 7.59 -14.12
C ALA A 239 4.49 7.01 -13.74
N LEU A 240 5.04 7.42 -12.58
CA LEU A 240 6.27 6.88 -12.02
C LEU A 240 6.18 5.35 -11.83
N ALA A 241 5.13 4.91 -11.16
CA ALA A 241 4.95 3.49 -10.86
C ALA A 241 4.77 2.62 -12.12
N ARG A 242 4.08 3.14 -13.16
CA ARG A 242 3.95 2.46 -14.45
C ARG A 242 5.29 2.31 -15.16
N LYS A 243 6.12 3.35 -15.17
CA LYS A 243 7.46 3.32 -15.76
C LYS A 243 8.35 2.26 -15.09
N ALA A 244 8.20 2.07 -13.78
CA ALA A 244 8.97 1.05 -13.05
C ALA A 244 8.49 -0.38 -13.30
N ARG A 245 7.25 -0.57 -13.79
CA ARG A 245 6.65 -1.89 -14.05
C ARG A 245 6.56 -2.25 -15.54
N SER A 246 6.91 -1.33 -16.45
CA SER A 246 7.00 -1.55 -17.91
C SER A 246 8.33 -2.18 -18.30
#